data_AF-A0A6V7K215-F1
#
_entry.id   AF-A0A6V7K215-F1
#
_cell.length_a   1.000
_cell.length_b   1.000
_cell.length_c   1.000
_cell.angle_alpha   90.00
_cell.angle_beta   90.00
_cell.angle_gamma   90.00
#
_symmetry.space_group_name_H-M   'P 1'
#
loop_
_entity.id
_entity.type
_entity.pdbx_description
1 polymer ?
#
loop_
_entity_poly.entity_id
_entity_poly.type
_entity_poly.pdbx_seq_one_letter_code
_entity_poly.pdbx_strand_id
1 'polypeptide(L)' 'NYSGVDIKNFTTSWSDGLAFCALLHKWKPELFDYDNIARKHPNARLEHAFRLAHDHLCIERLLDPE' A
#
# COMPACT_ATOMS: atom_id res chain seq x y z
N ASN A 1 -14.47 -4.71 -1.47
CA ASN A 1 -13.55 -5.84 -1.70
C ASN A 1 -12.39 -5.31 -2.53
N TYR A 2 -11.12 -5.56 -2.17
CA TYR A 2 -9.98 -5.06 -2.93
C TYR A 2 -9.44 -6.14 -3.85
N SER A 3 -9.50 -5.91 -5.16
CA SER A 3 -9.02 -6.85 -6.16
C SER A 3 -7.51 -7.11 -6.00
N GLY A 4 -7.12 -8.38 -6.06
CA GLY A 4 -5.72 -8.81 -5.94
C GLY A 4 -5.15 -8.86 -4.52
N VAL A 5 -5.92 -8.46 -3.50
CA VAL A 5 -5.47 -8.55 -2.10
C VAL A 5 -5.85 -9.89 -1.52
N ASP A 6 -4.83 -10.67 -1.15
CA ASP A 6 -4.99 -11.93 -0.43
C ASP A 6 -3.91 -12.02 0.67
N ILE A 7 -4.31 -11.73 1.91
CA ILE A 7 -3.39 -11.66 3.06
C ILE A 7 -3.41 -13.00 3.79
N LYS A 8 -2.34 -13.78 3.60
CA LYS A 8 -2.14 -15.11 4.20
C LYS A 8 -1.02 -15.13 5.24
N ASN A 9 -0.13 -14.14 5.22
CA ASN A 9 1.00 -14.04 6.13
C ASN A 9 1.44 -12.57 6.32
N PHE A 10 2.43 -12.35 7.17
CA PHE A 10 3.04 -11.04 7.44
C PHE A 10 4.33 -10.79 6.66
N THR A 11 4.55 -11.51 5.56
CA THR A 11 5.74 -11.39 4.72
C THR A 11 5.35 -11.22 3.25
N THR A 12 5.24 -12.30 2.50
CA THR A 12 5.02 -12.30 1.04
C THR A 12 3.67 -11.74 0.61
N SER A 13 2.65 -11.78 1.47
CA SER A 13 1.36 -11.13 1.17
C SER A 13 1.44 -9.59 1.08
N TRP A 14 2.53 -9.00 1.55
CA TRP A 14 2.69 -7.54 1.64
C TRP A 14 3.72 -7.00 0.63
N SER A 15 4.59 -7.87 0.08
CA SER A 15 5.69 -7.47 -0.81
C SER A 15 5.23 -6.90 -2.16
N ASP A 16 3.98 -7.17 -2.56
CA ASP A 16 3.40 -6.62 -3.78
C ASP A 16 2.80 -5.20 -3.61
N GLY A 17 2.69 -4.72 -2.37
CA GLY A 17 2.20 -3.38 -2.05
C GLY A 17 0.68 -3.21 -2.07
N LEU A 18 -0.10 -4.16 -2.61
CA LEU A 18 -1.57 -4.08 -2.60
C LEU A 18 -2.15 -4.07 -1.20
N ALA A 19 -1.63 -4.90 -0.28
CA ALA A 19 -2.11 -4.97 1.08
C ALA A 19 -1.95 -3.63 1.82
N PHE A 20 -0.81 -2.95 1.64
CA PHE A 20 -0.59 -1.61 2.20
C PHE A 20 -1.50 -0.55 1.59
N CYS A 21 -1.64 -0.55 0.25
CA CYS A 21 -2.53 0.37 -0.44
C CYS A 21 -4.00 0.15 -0.01
N ALA A 22 -4.44 -1.10 0.12
CA ALA A 22 -5.79 -1.43 0.55
C ALA A 22 -6.07 -0.98 1.98
N LEU A 23 -5.07 -1.11 2.87
CA LEU A 23 -5.17 -0.65 4.25
C LEU A 23 -5.33 0.86 4.33
N LEU A 24 -4.48 1.62 3.62
CA LEU A 24 -4.55 3.08 3.58
C LEU A 24 -5.85 3.58 2.95
N HIS A 25 -6.27 2.98 1.84
CA HIS A 25 -7.53 3.32 1.19
C HIS A 25 -8.74 2.97 2.07
N LYS A 26 -8.66 1.92 2.90
CA LYS A 26 -9.73 1.60 3.84
C LYS A 26 -9.82 2.59 4.99
N TRP A 27 -8.69 3.13 5.43
CA TRP A 27 -8.65 4.19 6.43
C TRP A 27 -9.17 5.52 5.88
N LYS A 28 -8.73 5.90 4.67
CA LYS A 28 -9.14 7.15 4.02
C LYS A 28 -9.27 6.96 2.50
N PRO A 29 -10.46 6.57 2.00
CA PRO A 29 -10.66 6.23 0.58
C PRO A 29 -10.52 7.44 -0.35
N GLU A 30 -10.69 8.65 0.17
CA GLU A 30 -10.49 9.91 -0.57
C GLU A 30 -9.00 10.23 -0.86
N LEU A 31 -8.06 9.46 -0.29
CA LEU A 31 -6.63 9.77 -0.37
C LEU A 31 -6.03 9.47 -1.75
N PHE A 32 -6.51 8.42 -2.42
CA PHE A 32 -6.09 8.01 -3.77
C PHE A 32 -7.07 7.02 -4.38
N ASP A 33 -7.00 6.82 -5.70
CA ASP A 33 -7.75 5.77 -6.40
C ASP A 33 -7.02 4.43 -6.33
N TYR A 34 -7.59 3.45 -5.62
CA TYR A 34 -6.97 2.14 -5.44
C TYR A 34 -6.78 1.38 -6.76
N ASP A 35 -7.78 1.42 -7.66
CA ASP A 35 -7.77 0.66 -8.91
C ASP A 35 -6.67 1.16 -9.87
N ASN A 36 -6.42 2.47 -9.84
CA ASN A 36 -5.30 3.08 -10.56
C ASN A 36 -3.94 2.63 -10.00
N ILE A 37 -3.78 2.68 -8.67
CA ILE A 37 -2.53 2.29 -8.01
C ILE A 37 -2.26 0.79 -8.14
N ALA A 38 -3.30 -0.05 -8.06
CA ALA A 38 -3.20 -1.50 -8.16
C ALA A 38 -2.58 -1.99 -9.48
N ARG A 39 -2.69 -1.20 -10.57
CA ARG A 39 -2.09 -1.51 -11.87
C ARG A 39 -0.60 -1.13 -11.99
N LYS A 40 -0.03 -0.44 -11.00
CA LYS A 40 1.38 0.00 -11.04
C LYS A 40 2.32 -1.12 -10.63
N HIS A 41 3.61 -0.94 -10.93
CA HIS A 41 4.67 -1.83 -10.49
C HIS A 41 4.68 -1.98 -8.94
N PRO A 42 4.97 -3.17 -8.37
CA PRO A 42 5.06 -3.38 -6.92
C PRO A 42 5.83 -2.29 -6.17
N ASN A 43 7.04 -1.96 -6.62
CA ASN A 43 7.89 -0.96 -5.96
C ASN A 43 7.22 0.43 -5.93
N ALA A 44 6.55 0.82 -7.02
CA ALA A 44 5.81 2.08 -7.07
C ALA A 44 4.59 2.08 -6.14
N ARG A 45 3.93 0.94 -5.94
CA ARG A 45 2.82 0.79 -4.97
C ARG A 45 3.33 0.90 -3.53
N LEU A 46 4.42 0.22 -3.22
CA LEU A 46 5.07 0.27 -1.91
C LEU A 46 5.53 1.69 -1.57
N GLU A 47 6.26 2.33 -2.48
CA GLU A 47 6.71 3.71 -2.31
C GLU A 47 5.53 4.66 -2.09
N HIS A 48 4.48 4.53 -2.91
CA HIS A 48 3.27 5.35 -2.77
C HIS A 48 2.62 5.16 -1.39
N ALA A 49 2.44 3.91 -0.95
CA ALA A 49 1.85 3.60 0.34
C ALA A 49 2.69 4.14 1.51
N PHE A 50 4.00 3.90 1.50
CA PHE A 50 4.88 4.36 2.57
C PHE A 50 5.00 5.89 2.62
N ARG A 51 5.01 6.56 1.47
CA ARG A 51 4.99 8.03 1.43
C ARG A 51 3.71 8.59 2.04
N LEU A 52 2.55 8.03 1.71
CA LEU A 52 1.27 8.47 2.26
C LEU A 52 1.14 8.16 3.76
N ALA A 53 1.61 6.99 4.19
CA ALA A 53 1.66 6.62 5.61
C ALA A 53 2.52 7.61 6.41
N HIS A 54 3.66 8.02 5.86
CA HIS A 54 4.51 9.01 6.50
C HIS A 54 3.84 10.39 6.58
N ASP A 55 3.32 10.89 5.45
CA ASP A 55 2.77 12.24 5.35
C ASP A 55 1.48 12.43 6.16
N HIS A 56 0.60 11.42 6.16
CA HIS A 56 -0.74 11.55 6.75
C HIS A 56 -0.91 10.86 8.10
N LEU A 57 -0.05 9.89 8.42
CA LEU A 57 -0.16 9.10 9.66
C LEU A 57 1.06 9.25 10.56
N CYS A 58 2.06 10.07 10.18
CA CYS A 58 3.34 10.22 10.88
C CYS A 58 4.02 8.87 11.16
N ILE A 59 3.83 7.89 10.28
CA ILE A 59 4.47 6.58 10.39
C ILE A 59 5.88 6.71 9.84
N GLU A 60 6.88 6.48 10.69
CA GLU A 60 8.28 6.52 10.27
C GLU A 60 8.54 5.46 9.19
N ARG A 61 9.25 5.86 8.13
CA ARG A 61 9.60 4.95 7.04
C ARG A 61 10.77 4.08 7.47
N LEU A 62 10.43 2.89 7.98
CA LEU A 62 11.40 1.88 8.40
C LEU A 62 11.82 0.93 7.26
N LEU A 63 11.21 1.05 6.08
CA LEU A 63 11.39 0.12 4.95
C LEU A 63 11.67 0.91 3.66
N ASP A 64 12.74 0.54 2.97
CA ASP A 64 13.05 0.98 1.61
C ASP A 64 12.56 -0.09 0.61
N PRO A 65 11.84 0.29 -0.47
CA PRO A 65 11.46 -0.64 -1.52
C PRO A 65 12.68 -0.96 -2.40
N GLU A 66 13.22 -2.18 -2.29
CA GLU A 66 14.26 -2.71 -3.21
C GLU A 66 13.70 -3.09 -4.60
#